data_AF-A0A383DE21-F1
#
_entry.id   AF-A0A383DE21-F1
#
_cell.length_a   1.000
_cell.length_b   1.000
_cell.length_c   1.000
_cell.angle_alpha   90.00
_cell.angle_beta   90.00
_cell.angle_gamma   90.00
#
_symmetry.space_group_name_H-M   'P 1'
#
loop_
_entity.id
_entity.type
_entity.pdbx_description
1 polymer ?
#
loop_
_entity_poly.entity_id
_entity_poly.type
_entity_poly.pdbx_seq_one_letter_code
_entity_poly.pdbx_strand_id
1 'polypeptide(L)'
;SINENRIAVLEYFRLTSLLRTEMAKPLPEELILKNLEDERKKLEDSVEIFLQVLIHNAIKEVQLTTQFPLLKNTSVVWPPVAIELETPPLVLVRSDRNKITRKGDTLLKPGLSEETIISIENETDSDETASLVVQIGGLATYPSSVLNLRTYSTVLETAAHEWIHHYLAFHPLGQKYWDSQRLREINETTANIAGRAIADLIERKNPLAFPKNMDGRTGVEKEKVASINISDEFRN
;
A
#
# COMPACT_ATOMS: atom_id res chain seq x y z
N SER A 1 -4.80 0.81 -23.44
CA SER A 1 -5.59 -0.45 -23.54
C SER A 1 -5.36 -1.31 -22.28
N ILE A 2 -6.18 -2.34 -21.99
CA ILE A 2 -5.97 -3.22 -20.82
C ILE A 2 -4.56 -3.87 -20.85
N ASN A 3 -4.04 -4.17 -22.04
CA ASN A 3 -2.71 -4.75 -22.20
C ASN A 3 -1.60 -3.75 -21.88
N GLU A 4 -1.72 -2.49 -22.32
CA GLU A 4 -0.76 -1.43 -21.96
C GLU A 4 -0.69 -1.22 -20.44
N ASN A 5 -1.83 -1.23 -19.74
CA ASN A 5 -1.85 -1.06 -18.29
C ASN A 5 -1.22 -2.25 -17.55
N ARG A 6 -1.40 -3.48 -18.05
CA ARG A 6 -0.72 -4.66 -17.51
C ARG A 6 0.80 -4.56 -17.66
N ILE A 7 1.28 -4.10 -18.82
CA ILE A 7 2.71 -3.89 -19.07
C ILE A 7 3.26 -2.81 -18.12
N ALA A 8 2.53 -1.71 -17.94
CA ALA A 8 2.92 -0.65 -17.00
C ALA A 8 3.07 -1.17 -15.56
N VAL A 9 2.15 -2.03 -15.10
CA VAL A 9 2.21 -2.66 -13.77
C VAL A 9 3.42 -3.57 -13.64
N LEU A 10 3.65 -4.45 -14.62
CA LEU A 10 4.82 -5.34 -14.61
C LEU A 10 6.12 -4.53 -14.53
N GLU A 11 6.22 -3.46 -15.33
CA GLU A 11 7.41 -2.61 -15.36
C GLU A 11 7.58 -1.79 -14.07
N TYR A 12 6.50 -1.24 -13.52
CA TYR A 12 6.54 -0.49 -12.26
C TYR A 12 7.07 -1.34 -11.10
N PHE A 13 6.60 -2.58 -10.95
CA PHE A 13 7.06 -3.47 -9.89
C PHE A 13 8.46 -4.05 -10.16
N ARG A 14 8.84 -4.20 -11.44
CA ARG A 14 10.24 -4.49 -11.81
C ARG A 14 11.17 -3.36 -11.37
N LEU A 15 10.86 -2.12 -11.71
CA LEU A 15 11.60 -0.93 -11.29
C LEU A 15 11.63 -0.79 -9.77
N THR A 16 10.51 -1.09 -9.09
CA THR A 16 10.44 -1.13 -7.62
C THR A 16 11.40 -2.15 -7.02
N SER A 17 11.54 -3.33 -7.64
CA SER A 17 12.48 -4.37 -7.19
C SER A 17 13.94 -3.93 -7.36
N LEU A 18 14.25 -3.28 -8.48
CA LEU A 18 15.58 -2.72 -8.73
C LEU A 18 15.90 -1.59 -7.76
N LEU A 19 14.96 -0.67 -7.54
CA LEU A 19 15.11 0.47 -6.64
C LEU A 19 15.36 -0.02 -5.22
N ARG A 20 14.53 -0.94 -4.71
CA ARG A 20 14.73 -1.54 -3.38
C ARG A 20 16.04 -2.32 -3.27
N THR A 21 16.51 -2.95 -4.35
CA THR A 21 17.80 -3.66 -4.37
C THR A 21 18.98 -2.69 -4.33
N GLU A 22 18.90 -1.56 -5.05
CA GLU A 22 19.90 -0.49 -5.01
C GLU A 22 19.98 0.14 -3.62
N MET A 23 18.83 0.48 -3.03
CA MET A 23 18.73 1.04 -1.67
C MET A 23 19.31 0.10 -0.60
N ALA A 24 19.28 -1.21 -0.82
CA ALA A 24 19.78 -2.21 0.12
C ALA A 24 21.30 -2.42 0.05
N LYS A 25 22.02 -1.78 -0.90
CA LYS A 25 23.48 -1.87 -0.97
C LYS A 25 24.12 -1.11 0.21
N PRO A 26 25.31 -1.52 0.68
CA PRO A 26 26.07 -0.75 1.68
C PRO A 26 26.40 0.68 1.22
N LEU A 27 26.58 0.87 -0.09
CA LEU A 27 26.85 2.15 -0.75
C LEU A 27 25.94 2.22 -1.99
N PRO A 28 24.71 2.75 -1.86
CA PRO A 28 23.81 2.98 -2.98
C PRO A 28 24.33 4.05 -3.94
N GLU A 29 24.10 3.88 -5.24
CA GLU A 29 24.49 4.85 -6.27
C GLU A 29 23.34 5.85 -6.53
N GLU A 30 23.51 7.11 -6.12
CA GLU A 30 22.47 8.15 -6.21
C GLU A 30 21.91 8.34 -7.63
N LEU A 31 22.76 8.29 -8.65
CA LEU A 31 22.32 8.43 -10.04
C LEU A 31 21.42 7.26 -10.48
N ILE A 32 21.71 6.04 -10.01
CA ILE A 32 20.88 4.86 -10.30
C ILE A 32 19.53 5.00 -9.61
N LEU A 33 19.53 5.36 -8.32
CA LEU A 33 18.30 5.59 -7.54
C LEU A 33 17.40 6.61 -8.24
N LYS A 34 17.96 7.77 -8.58
CA LYS A 34 17.22 8.85 -9.25
C LYS A 34 16.65 8.40 -10.60
N ASN A 35 17.43 7.72 -11.42
CA ASN A 35 16.94 7.24 -12.72
C ASN A 35 15.81 6.22 -12.56
N LEU A 36 15.92 5.30 -11.60
CA LEU A 36 14.88 4.32 -11.32
C LEU A 36 13.60 4.98 -10.80
N GLU A 37 13.72 5.97 -9.91
CA GLU A 37 12.59 6.76 -9.42
C GLU A 37 11.91 7.54 -10.54
N ASP A 38 12.69 8.22 -11.40
CA ASP A 38 12.18 8.99 -12.53
C ASP A 38 11.44 8.11 -13.54
N GLU A 39 11.96 6.93 -13.89
CA GLU A 39 11.28 5.98 -14.78
C GLU A 39 10.01 5.39 -14.13
N ARG A 40 10.08 5.04 -12.84
CA ARG A 40 8.94 4.47 -12.11
C ARG A 40 7.80 5.47 -12.00
N LYS A 41 8.11 6.75 -11.75
CA LYS A 41 7.14 7.83 -11.64
C LYS A 41 6.33 8.04 -12.92
N LYS A 42 6.92 7.83 -14.10
CA LYS A 42 6.20 7.95 -15.39
C LYS A 42 5.07 6.93 -15.54
N LEU A 43 5.10 5.84 -14.77
CA LEU A 43 4.11 4.76 -14.84
C LEU A 43 3.05 4.86 -13.74
N GLU A 44 3.25 5.69 -12.73
CA GLU A 44 2.46 5.75 -11.49
C GLU A 44 0.95 5.89 -11.75
N ASP A 45 0.53 6.93 -12.46
CA ASP A 45 -0.87 7.18 -12.80
C ASP A 45 -1.54 5.97 -13.49
N SER A 46 -0.83 5.35 -14.44
CA SER A 46 -1.37 4.20 -15.21
C SER A 46 -1.52 2.97 -14.33
N VAL A 47 -0.59 2.77 -13.39
CA VAL A 47 -0.62 1.67 -12.42
C VAL A 47 -1.72 1.89 -11.42
N GLU A 48 -1.84 3.07 -10.83
CA GLU A 48 -2.91 3.42 -9.88
C GLU A 48 -4.28 3.20 -10.49
N ILE A 49 -4.53 3.73 -11.69
CA ILE A 49 -5.81 3.53 -12.41
C ILE A 49 -6.08 2.04 -12.59
N PHE A 50 -5.08 1.25 -12.99
CA PHE A 50 -5.27 -0.18 -13.17
C PHE A 50 -5.58 -0.91 -11.86
N LEU A 51 -4.87 -0.61 -10.78
CA LEU A 51 -5.12 -1.19 -9.46
C LEU A 51 -6.52 -0.80 -8.95
N GLN A 52 -6.94 0.46 -9.11
CA GLN A 52 -8.27 0.93 -8.75
C GLN A 52 -9.36 0.15 -9.50
N VAL A 53 -9.17 -0.11 -10.80
CA VAL A 53 -10.09 -0.92 -11.61
C VAL A 53 -10.15 -2.37 -11.12
N LEU A 54 -9.00 -2.98 -10.82
CA LEU A 54 -8.94 -4.35 -10.30
C LEU A 54 -9.70 -4.48 -8.97
N ILE A 55 -9.44 -3.57 -8.04
CA ILE A 55 -10.07 -3.54 -6.73
C ILE A 55 -11.57 -3.28 -6.86
N HIS A 56 -11.99 -2.31 -7.68
CA HIS A 56 -13.39 -2.02 -7.95
C HIS A 56 -14.13 -3.26 -8.46
N ASN A 57 -13.56 -3.97 -9.44
CA ASN A 57 -14.19 -5.14 -10.02
C ASN A 57 -14.31 -6.28 -9.00
N ALA A 58 -13.29 -6.50 -8.17
CA ALA A 58 -13.31 -7.51 -7.12
C ALA A 58 -14.38 -7.20 -6.06
N ILE A 59 -14.47 -5.94 -5.60
CA ILE A 59 -15.51 -5.48 -4.66
C ILE A 59 -16.91 -5.70 -5.22
N LYS A 60 -17.11 -5.35 -6.49
CA LYS A 60 -18.38 -5.54 -7.19
C LYS A 60 -18.74 -7.02 -7.29
N GLU A 61 -17.78 -7.89 -7.55
CA GLU A 61 -17.97 -9.34 -7.63
C GLU A 61 -18.41 -9.95 -6.29
N VAL A 62 -17.82 -9.48 -5.17
CA VAL A 62 -18.22 -9.91 -3.82
C VAL A 62 -19.46 -9.18 -3.28
N GLN A 63 -20.12 -8.36 -4.11
CA GLN A 63 -21.36 -7.66 -3.79
C GLN A 63 -21.26 -6.70 -2.58
N LEU A 64 -20.06 -6.16 -2.31
CA LEU A 64 -19.87 -5.06 -1.37
C LEU A 64 -20.26 -3.73 -2.03
N THR A 65 -21.54 -3.63 -2.39
CA THR A 65 -22.11 -2.49 -3.11
C THR A 65 -23.21 -1.82 -2.29
N THR A 66 -23.39 -0.53 -2.52
CA THR A 66 -24.41 0.29 -1.84
C THR A 66 -25.51 0.65 -2.83
N GLN A 67 -26.75 0.48 -2.39
CA GLN A 67 -27.92 0.95 -3.14
C GLN A 67 -28.28 2.36 -2.66
N PHE A 68 -28.34 3.31 -3.59
CA PHE A 68 -28.75 4.67 -3.27
C PHE A 68 -30.24 4.85 -3.61
N PRO A 69 -31.05 5.49 -2.73
CA PRO A 69 -32.47 5.74 -3.00
C PRO A 69 -32.75 6.48 -4.32
N LEU A 70 -31.82 7.35 -4.73
CA LEU A 70 -31.88 8.13 -5.97
C LEU A 70 -31.53 7.31 -7.23
N LEU A 71 -30.81 6.20 -7.07
CA LEU A 71 -30.40 5.29 -8.13
C LEU A 71 -31.29 4.04 -8.10
N LYS A 72 -32.52 4.18 -8.61
CA LYS A 72 -33.51 3.08 -8.62
C LYS A 72 -32.88 1.79 -9.19
N ASN A 73 -32.90 0.72 -8.40
CA ASN A 73 -32.45 -0.64 -8.72
C ASN A 73 -30.97 -0.78 -9.15
N THR A 74 -30.11 0.19 -8.87
CA THR A 74 -28.67 0.08 -9.17
C THR A 74 -27.86 0.10 -7.88
N SER A 75 -27.11 -0.97 -7.62
CA SER A 75 -26.08 -0.99 -6.58
C SER A 75 -24.73 -0.58 -7.18
N VAL A 76 -23.99 0.30 -6.51
CA VAL A 76 -22.67 0.77 -6.95
C VAL A 76 -21.61 0.46 -5.90
N VAL A 77 -20.35 0.32 -6.31
CA VAL A 77 -19.23 0.28 -5.37
C VAL A 77 -19.13 1.65 -4.70
N TRP A 78 -19.33 1.69 -3.38
CA TRP A 78 -19.29 2.91 -2.60
C TRP A 78 -18.58 2.69 -1.27
N PRO A 79 -17.63 3.56 -0.90
CA PRO A 79 -17.15 4.71 -1.67
C PRO A 79 -16.39 4.30 -2.95
N PRO A 80 -16.21 5.20 -3.93
CA PRO A 80 -15.41 4.89 -5.09
C PRO A 80 -14.00 4.48 -4.67
N VAL A 81 -13.41 3.53 -5.39
CA VAL A 81 -12.03 3.11 -5.14
C VAL A 81 -11.11 4.22 -5.63
N ALA A 82 -10.30 4.77 -4.73
CA ALA A 82 -9.31 5.79 -5.05
C ALA A 82 -8.07 5.55 -4.18
N ILE A 83 -6.91 5.37 -4.81
CA ILE A 83 -5.63 5.11 -4.14
C ILE A 83 -4.56 6.01 -4.72
N GLU A 84 -3.56 6.33 -3.91
CA GLU A 84 -2.32 7.02 -4.30
C GLU A 84 -1.13 6.15 -3.88
N LEU A 85 -0.20 5.88 -4.80
CA LEU A 85 1.03 5.12 -4.56
C LEU A 85 2.16 6.07 -4.12
N GLU A 86 2.17 6.39 -2.85
CA GLU A 86 3.16 7.31 -2.27
C GLU A 86 3.95 6.69 -1.12
N THR A 87 4.81 7.48 -0.49
CA THR A 87 5.39 7.13 0.81
C THR A 87 4.53 7.79 1.89
N PRO A 88 3.70 7.02 2.62
CA PRO A 88 2.85 7.59 3.66
C PRO A 88 3.68 8.26 4.76
N PRO A 89 3.11 9.23 5.50
CA PRO A 89 3.77 9.85 6.63
C PRO A 89 4.21 8.80 7.67
N LEU A 90 5.30 9.09 8.35
CA LEU A 90 5.74 8.30 9.50
C LEU A 90 4.78 8.56 10.67
N VAL A 91 4.61 7.60 11.57
CA VAL A 91 3.73 7.77 12.74
C VAL A 91 4.48 7.46 14.02
N LEU A 92 4.53 8.46 14.89
CA LEU A 92 5.03 8.31 16.24
C LEU A 92 3.95 7.69 17.12
N VAL A 93 4.19 6.46 17.53
CA VAL A 93 3.34 5.67 18.41
C VAL A 93 3.85 5.80 19.82
N ARG A 94 2.99 6.16 20.77
CA ARG A 94 3.32 6.18 22.19
C ARG A 94 2.56 5.08 22.92
N SER A 95 3.23 4.37 23.83
CA SER A 95 2.64 3.29 24.62
C SER A 95 3.11 3.33 26.07
N ASP A 96 2.30 2.81 26.98
CA ASP A 96 2.74 2.59 28.36
C ASP A 96 3.79 1.49 28.41
N ARG A 97 4.91 1.69 29.11
CA ARG A 97 5.92 0.63 29.25
C ARG A 97 5.39 -0.62 29.97
N ASN A 98 4.45 -0.42 30.89
CA ASN A 98 3.93 -1.46 31.76
C ASN A 98 2.58 -2.05 31.30
N LYS A 99 2.04 -1.60 30.16
CA LYS A 99 0.75 -2.05 29.62
C LYS A 99 0.78 -2.02 28.10
N ILE A 100 0.21 -3.03 27.44
CA ILE A 100 0.06 -3.05 25.98
C ILE A 100 -1.12 -2.13 25.61
N THR A 101 -0.92 -0.82 25.72
CA THR A 101 -1.91 0.21 25.43
C THR A 101 -1.28 1.36 24.63
N ARG A 102 -1.93 1.74 23.54
CA ARG A 102 -1.48 2.83 22.64
C ARG A 102 -2.07 4.15 23.14
N LYS A 103 -1.22 5.04 23.66
CA LYS A 103 -1.61 6.33 24.28
C LYS A 103 -1.89 7.44 23.26
N GLY A 104 -1.30 7.36 22.06
CA GLY A 104 -1.57 8.34 21.00
C GLY A 104 -0.67 8.15 19.79
N ASP A 105 -1.14 8.70 18.67
CA ASP A 105 -0.50 8.65 17.35
C ASP A 105 -0.24 10.08 16.86
N THR A 106 0.99 10.38 16.44
CA THR A 106 1.32 11.66 15.81
C THR A 106 1.89 11.41 14.43
N LEU A 107 1.24 11.98 13.40
CA LEU A 107 1.77 11.96 12.04
C LEU A 107 3.03 12.83 11.96
N LEU A 108 4.08 12.28 11.39
CA LEU A 108 5.36 12.91 11.11
C LEU A 108 5.56 13.00 9.60
N LYS A 109 6.41 13.91 9.14
CA LYS A 109 6.74 14.04 7.72
C LYS A 109 7.37 12.74 7.19
N PRO A 110 7.07 12.33 5.95
CA PRO A 110 7.81 11.24 5.31
C PRO A 110 9.27 11.66 5.04
N GLY A 111 10.17 10.67 4.92
CA GLY A 111 11.57 10.90 4.55
C GLY A 111 12.47 11.49 5.64
N LEU A 112 12.10 11.35 6.93
CA LEU A 112 13.00 11.70 8.03
C LEU A 112 14.23 10.78 8.04
N SER A 113 15.41 11.34 8.33
CA SER A 113 16.62 10.54 8.53
C SER A 113 16.50 9.65 9.77
N GLU A 114 17.22 8.53 9.79
CA GLU A 114 17.27 7.63 10.96
C GLU A 114 17.69 8.38 12.23
N GLU A 115 18.67 9.27 12.13
CA GLU A 115 19.10 10.14 13.24
C GLU A 115 17.97 11.03 13.75
N THR A 116 17.16 11.60 12.85
CA THR A 116 15.99 12.42 13.23
C THR A 116 14.91 11.57 13.89
N ILE A 117 14.66 10.36 13.37
CA ILE A 117 13.71 9.42 13.95
C ILE A 117 14.12 9.08 15.39
N ILE A 118 15.39 8.70 15.60
CA ILE A 118 15.93 8.37 16.92
C ILE A 118 15.82 9.56 17.88
N SER A 119 16.10 10.80 17.41
CA SER A 119 15.94 12.00 18.24
C SER A 119 14.49 12.18 18.70
N ILE A 120 13.53 12.03 17.78
CA ILE A 120 12.10 12.18 18.08
C ILE A 120 11.64 11.11 19.08
N GLU A 121 12.08 9.87 18.92
CA GLU A 121 11.77 8.78 19.85
C GLU A 121 12.33 9.07 21.25
N ASN A 122 13.61 9.44 21.35
CA ASN A 122 14.28 9.73 22.62
C ASN A 122 13.69 10.96 23.33
N GLU A 123 13.35 12.02 22.60
CA GLU A 123 12.73 13.22 23.17
C GLU A 123 11.31 12.98 23.70
N THR A 124 10.63 11.99 23.14
CA THR A 124 9.26 11.63 23.51
C THR A 124 9.20 10.57 24.61
N ASP A 125 10.27 9.78 24.75
CA ASP A 125 10.39 8.73 25.75
C ASP A 125 10.43 9.27 27.18
N SER A 126 9.85 8.48 28.08
CA SER A 126 9.93 8.71 29.52
C SER A 126 9.96 7.39 30.29
N ASP A 127 10.14 7.46 31.60
CA ASP A 127 10.13 6.28 32.48
C ASP A 127 8.83 5.49 32.39
N GLU A 128 7.73 6.13 32.01
CA GLU A 128 6.41 5.50 31.90
C GLU A 128 5.96 5.26 30.45
N THR A 129 6.55 5.97 29.48
CA THR A 129 6.12 5.98 28.07
C THR A 129 7.25 5.52 27.15
N ALA A 130 6.95 4.54 26.29
CA ALA A 130 7.79 4.14 25.17
C ALA A 130 7.21 4.68 23.87
N SER A 131 8.09 5.17 23.01
CA SER A 131 7.79 5.83 21.75
C SER A 131 8.49 5.10 20.62
N LEU A 132 7.79 4.90 19.51
CA LEU A 132 8.33 4.27 18.32
C LEU A 132 7.75 4.95 17.09
N VAL A 133 8.61 5.41 16.20
CA VAL A 133 8.22 5.90 14.89
C VAL A 133 8.11 4.70 13.95
N VAL A 134 6.91 4.46 13.45
CA VAL A 134 6.64 3.40 12.48
C VAL A 134 6.18 3.99 11.16
N GLN A 135 6.62 3.38 10.08
CA GLN A 135 6.01 3.62 8.78
C GLN A 135 4.72 2.80 8.68
N ILE A 136 3.58 3.46 8.46
CA ILE A 136 2.31 2.74 8.25
C ILE A 136 2.25 2.29 6.78
N GLY A 137 1.78 1.06 6.55
CA GLY A 137 1.66 0.48 5.21
C GLY A 137 0.68 1.24 4.29
N GLY A 138 -0.38 1.80 4.87
CA GLY A 138 -1.32 2.70 4.22
C GLY A 138 -1.95 3.69 5.20
N LEU A 139 -2.64 4.70 4.67
CA LEU A 139 -3.43 5.63 5.47
C LEU A 139 -4.83 5.73 4.86
N ALA A 140 -5.86 5.48 5.67
CA ALA A 140 -7.27 5.57 5.29
C ALA A 140 -7.76 7.01 5.02
N THR A 141 -6.91 7.90 4.47
CA THR A 141 -7.35 9.14 3.81
C THR A 141 -8.15 8.82 2.56
N TYR A 142 -8.85 9.79 1.98
CA TYR A 142 -9.51 9.62 0.69
C TYR A 142 -8.94 10.62 -0.32
N PRO A 143 -8.22 10.18 -1.40
CA PRO A 143 -7.80 8.80 -1.71
C PRO A 143 -6.92 8.14 -0.64
N SER A 144 -6.88 6.80 -0.60
CA SER A 144 -6.03 6.08 0.36
C SER A 144 -4.56 6.11 -0.09
N SER A 145 -3.68 6.58 0.78
CA SER A 145 -2.24 6.50 0.55
C SER A 145 -1.75 5.07 0.78
N VAL A 146 -1.10 4.47 -0.21
CA VAL A 146 -0.60 3.09 -0.16
C VAL A 146 0.91 3.09 -0.43
N LEU A 147 1.67 2.42 0.42
CA LEU A 147 3.13 2.44 0.33
C LEU A 147 3.65 1.85 -0.98
N ASN A 148 4.31 2.70 -1.77
CA ASN A 148 4.70 2.39 -3.14
C ASN A 148 5.96 1.53 -3.31
N LEU A 149 6.79 1.42 -2.28
CA LEU A 149 7.96 0.54 -2.23
C LEU A 149 7.59 -0.80 -1.58
N ARG A 150 6.67 -1.57 -2.17
CA ARG A 150 6.25 -2.89 -1.69
C ARG A 150 5.99 -3.84 -2.85
N THR A 151 5.76 -5.12 -2.55
CA THR A 151 5.38 -6.10 -3.58
C THR A 151 3.98 -5.83 -4.12
N TYR A 152 3.70 -6.24 -5.35
CA TYR A 152 2.37 -6.15 -5.96
C TYR A 152 1.26 -6.69 -5.05
N SER A 153 1.48 -7.88 -4.50
CA SER A 153 0.54 -8.54 -3.58
C SER A 153 0.30 -7.70 -2.32
N THR A 154 1.37 -7.18 -1.71
CA THR A 154 1.26 -6.29 -0.54
C THR A 154 0.53 -4.97 -0.85
N VAL A 155 0.77 -4.39 -2.02
CA VAL A 155 0.08 -3.17 -2.47
C VAL A 155 -1.41 -3.42 -2.63
N LEU A 156 -1.80 -4.54 -3.25
CA LEU A 156 -3.21 -4.94 -3.38
C LEU A 156 -3.87 -5.17 -2.02
N GLU A 157 -3.23 -5.92 -1.12
CA GLU A 157 -3.75 -6.20 0.22
C GLU A 157 -3.95 -4.90 1.00
N THR A 158 -2.96 -4.00 0.96
CA THR A 158 -3.03 -2.70 1.65
C THR A 158 -4.12 -1.81 1.04
N ALA A 159 -4.16 -1.66 -0.28
CA ALA A 159 -5.16 -0.85 -0.95
C ALA A 159 -6.60 -1.35 -0.66
N ALA A 160 -6.80 -2.67 -0.66
CA ALA A 160 -8.09 -3.26 -0.32
C ALA A 160 -8.43 -3.08 1.17
N HIS A 161 -7.44 -3.20 2.07
CA HIS A 161 -7.61 -2.93 3.51
C HIS A 161 -8.06 -1.48 3.75
N GLU A 162 -7.38 -0.50 3.16
CA GLU A 162 -7.75 0.91 3.32
C GLU A 162 -9.13 1.21 2.71
N TRP A 163 -9.48 0.60 1.58
CA TRP A 163 -10.82 0.75 1.01
C TRP A 163 -11.90 0.18 1.94
N ILE A 164 -11.64 -0.94 2.62
CA ILE A 164 -12.58 -1.48 3.62
C ILE A 164 -12.75 -0.51 4.79
N HIS A 165 -11.70 0.19 5.21
CA HIS A 165 -11.84 1.28 6.19
C HIS A 165 -12.78 2.37 5.69
N HIS A 166 -12.65 2.79 4.43
CA HIS A 166 -13.57 3.77 3.83
C HIS A 166 -15.01 3.25 3.77
N TYR A 167 -15.21 1.99 3.40
CA TYR A 167 -16.52 1.34 3.41
C TYR A 167 -17.11 1.36 4.82
N LEU A 168 -16.35 0.88 5.81
CA LEU A 168 -16.78 0.79 7.20
C LEU A 168 -17.11 2.15 7.81
N ALA A 169 -16.51 3.26 7.35
CA ALA A 169 -16.85 4.60 7.80
C ALA A 169 -18.35 4.95 7.60
N PHE A 170 -19.02 4.31 6.64
CA PHE A 170 -20.47 4.43 6.41
C PHE A 170 -21.32 3.42 7.21
N HIS A 171 -20.69 2.54 7.99
CA HIS A 171 -21.34 1.50 8.78
C HIS A 171 -21.11 1.69 10.29
N PRO A 172 -21.98 1.13 11.16
CA PRO A 172 -21.85 1.32 12.61
C PRO A 172 -20.49 0.92 13.18
N LEU A 173 -19.79 -0.04 12.59
CA LEU A 173 -18.47 -0.47 13.06
C LEU A 173 -17.37 0.58 12.81
N GLY A 174 -17.38 1.28 11.66
CA GLY A 174 -16.41 2.35 11.40
C GLY A 174 -16.76 3.65 12.09
N GLN A 175 -18.04 3.98 12.23
CA GLN A 175 -18.48 5.16 12.97
C GLN A 175 -18.04 5.14 14.44
N LYS A 176 -17.86 3.93 15.01
CA LYS A 176 -17.42 3.71 16.39
C LYS A 176 -15.94 3.37 16.52
N TYR A 177 -15.13 3.60 15.48
CA TYR A 177 -13.69 3.27 15.47
C TYR A 177 -12.96 3.88 16.68
N TRP A 178 -13.30 5.11 17.06
CA TRP A 178 -12.65 5.86 18.13
C TRP A 178 -13.29 5.66 19.51
N ASP A 179 -14.41 4.93 19.61
CA ASP A 179 -15.16 4.77 20.86
C ASP A 179 -14.39 3.95 21.90
N SER A 180 -13.60 2.96 21.46
CA SER A 180 -12.75 2.15 22.34
C SER A 180 -11.64 1.41 21.59
N GLN A 181 -10.57 1.04 22.30
CA GLN A 181 -9.52 0.17 21.76
C GLN A 181 -10.08 -1.15 21.20
N ARG A 182 -11.06 -1.75 21.88
CA ARG A 182 -11.66 -3.01 21.43
C ARG A 182 -12.38 -2.86 20.09
N LEU A 183 -13.09 -1.75 19.89
CA LEU A 183 -13.79 -1.48 18.63
C LEU A 183 -12.81 -1.17 17.49
N ARG A 184 -11.73 -0.44 17.79
CA ARG A 184 -10.61 -0.25 16.86
C ARG A 184 -10.00 -1.59 16.41
N GLU A 185 -9.69 -2.48 17.35
CA GLU A 185 -9.15 -3.82 17.04
C GLU A 185 -10.08 -4.66 16.16
N ILE A 186 -11.39 -4.64 16.44
CA ILE A 186 -12.39 -5.34 15.62
C ILE A 186 -12.44 -4.74 14.21
N ASN A 187 -12.35 -3.41 14.11
CA ASN A 187 -12.35 -2.72 12.83
C ASN A 187 -11.11 -3.07 11.99
N GLU A 188 -9.90 -2.97 12.55
CA GLU A 188 -8.65 -3.37 11.87
C GLU A 188 -8.65 -4.86 11.50
N THR A 189 -9.16 -5.73 12.36
CA THR A 189 -9.29 -7.16 12.06
C THR A 189 -10.24 -7.40 10.89
N THR A 190 -11.34 -6.65 10.82
CA THR A 190 -12.30 -6.73 9.72
C THR A 190 -11.66 -6.26 8.41
N ALA A 191 -10.97 -5.12 8.43
CA ALA A 191 -10.23 -4.59 7.29
C ALA A 191 -9.15 -5.55 6.80
N ASN A 192 -8.38 -6.17 7.71
CA ASN A 192 -7.35 -7.16 7.36
C ASN A 192 -7.95 -8.40 6.66
N ILE A 193 -9.01 -8.98 7.24
CA ILE A 193 -9.63 -10.20 6.69
C ILE A 193 -10.25 -9.92 5.32
N ALA A 194 -11.04 -8.85 5.20
CA ALA A 194 -11.72 -8.51 3.97
C ALA A 194 -10.74 -8.04 2.89
N GLY A 195 -9.76 -7.20 3.25
CA GLY A 195 -8.71 -6.70 2.36
C GLY A 195 -7.90 -7.83 1.73
N ARG A 196 -7.45 -8.79 2.56
CA ARG A 196 -6.76 -10.00 2.07
C ARG A 196 -7.63 -10.84 1.14
N ALA A 197 -8.89 -11.08 1.51
CA ALA A 197 -9.79 -11.87 0.68
C ALA A 197 -10.05 -11.22 -0.70
N ILE A 198 -10.11 -9.89 -0.76
CA ILE A 198 -10.24 -9.12 -2.00
C ILE A 198 -8.94 -9.21 -2.81
N ALA A 199 -7.78 -9.01 -2.20
CA ALA A 199 -6.49 -9.13 -2.88
C ALA A 199 -6.28 -10.52 -3.48
N ASP A 200 -6.56 -11.58 -2.71
CA ASP A 200 -6.48 -12.96 -3.20
C ASP A 200 -7.44 -13.21 -4.38
N LEU A 201 -8.64 -12.60 -4.36
CA LEU A 201 -9.57 -12.69 -5.47
C LEU A 201 -9.01 -12.01 -6.73
N ILE A 202 -8.42 -10.82 -6.58
CA ILE A 202 -7.79 -10.08 -7.68
C ILE A 202 -6.69 -10.94 -8.31
N GLU A 203 -5.75 -11.46 -7.50
CA GLU A 203 -4.62 -12.25 -8.01
C GLU A 203 -5.07 -13.55 -8.68
N ARG A 204 -6.09 -14.24 -8.15
CA ARG A 204 -6.66 -15.44 -8.79
C ARG A 204 -7.31 -15.15 -10.14
N LYS A 205 -8.01 -14.00 -10.27
CA LYS A 205 -8.79 -13.65 -11.47
C LYS A 205 -7.96 -12.92 -12.51
N ASN A 206 -6.91 -12.23 -12.09
CA ASN A 206 -6.06 -11.39 -12.92
C ASN A 206 -4.59 -11.74 -12.68
N PRO A 207 -4.18 -13.00 -12.94
CA PRO A 207 -2.80 -13.39 -12.71
C PRO A 207 -1.84 -12.52 -13.53
N LEU A 208 -0.79 -12.05 -12.88
CA LEU A 208 0.35 -11.38 -13.50
C LEU A 208 1.59 -12.23 -13.27
N ALA A 209 2.28 -12.59 -14.35
CA ALA A 209 3.53 -13.32 -14.30
C ALA A 209 4.68 -12.32 -14.23
N PHE A 210 5.13 -12.01 -13.01
CA PHE A 210 6.34 -11.22 -12.83
C PHE A 210 7.59 -12.06 -13.15
N PRO A 211 8.62 -11.47 -13.76
CA PRO A 211 9.93 -12.12 -13.82
C PRO A 211 10.42 -12.47 -12.40
N LYS A 212 11.29 -13.48 -12.30
CA LYS A 212 11.74 -13.99 -10.99
C LYS A 212 12.29 -12.86 -10.10
N ASN A 213 11.70 -12.69 -8.92
CA ASN A 213 12.01 -11.65 -7.94
C ASN A 213 11.79 -10.20 -8.42
N MET A 214 10.93 -9.98 -9.43
CA MET A 214 10.64 -8.66 -10.00
C MET A 214 9.19 -8.19 -9.75
N ASP A 215 8.60 -8.58 -8.62
CA ASP A 215 7.24 -8.20 -8.20
C ASP A 215 7.22 -7.05 -7.18
N GLY A 216 8.35 -6.39 -6.96
CA GLY A 216 8.58 -5.35 -5.95
C GLY A 216 9.37 -5.82 -4.73
N ARG A 217 9.85 -7.06 -4.69
CA ARG A 217 10.71 -7.58 -3.61
C ARG A 217 12.19 -7.19 -3.79
N THR A 218 12.97 -7.30 -2.71
CA THR A 218 14.44 -7.14 -2.72
C THR A 218 15.15 -8.42 -3.18
N GLY A 219 16.38 -8.30 -3.68
CA GLY A 219 17.24 -9.46 -3.98
C GLY A 219 17.28 -9.87 -5.45
N VAL A 220 17.31 -8.88 -6.35
CA VAL A 220 17.55 -9.13 -7.78
C VAL A 220 19.05 -9.37 -7.99
N GLU A 221 19.44 -10.55 -8.48
CA GLU A 221 20.82 -10.86 -8.88
C GLU A 221 21.22 -10.00 -10.10
N LYS A 222 22.36 -9.30 -9.99
CA LYS A 222 22.88 -8.36 -11.00
C LYS A 222 22.98 -8.94 -12.43
N GLU A 223 23.20 -10.25 -12.58
CA GLU A 223 23.49 -10.87 -13.89
C GLU A 223 22.29 -10.92 -14.86
N LYS A 224 21.04 -10.82 -14.37
CA LYS A 224 19.85 -10.85 -15.26
C LYS A 224 19.36 -9.48 -15.71
N VAL A 225 19.79 -8.39 -15.08
CA VAL A 225 19.28 -7.05 -15.39
C VAL A 225 19.86 -6.52 -16.72
N ALA A 226 21.07 -6.94 -17.09
CA ALA A 226 21.74 -6.54 -18.33
C ALA A 226 21.30 -7.33 -19.58
N SER A 227 20.52 -8.41 -19.42
CA SER A 227 20.19 -9.35 -20.50
C SER A 227 18.71 -9.43 -20.89
N ILE A 228 17.81 -8.71 -20.20
CA ILE A 228 16.38 -8.73 -20.53
C ILE A 228 16.11 -7.66 -21.59
N ASN A 229 16.09 -8.09 -22.85
CA ASN A 229 15.59 -7.31 -23.96
C ASN A 229 14.05 -7.42 -23.98
N ILE A 230 13.37 -6.37 -23.52
CA ILE A 230 11.92 -6.33 -23.30
C ILE A 230 11.12 -6.58 -24.61
N SER A 231 11.73 -6.49 -25.79
CA SER A 231 11.04 -6.78 -27.05
C SER A 231 10.75 -8.27 -27.30
N ASP A 232 11.49 -9.18 -26.67
CA ASP A 232 11.55 -10.56 -27.12
C ASP A 232 10.71 -11.53 -26.27
N GLU A 233 10.43 -11.20 -25.00
CA GLU A 233 9.57 -12.01 -24.12
C GLU A 233 8.06 -11.72 -24.27
N PHE A 234 7.68 -10.57 -24.85
CA PHE A 234 6.27 -10.19 -25.02
C PHE A 234 5.73 -10.46 -26.44
N ARG A 235 6.44 -11.26 -27.24
CA ARG A 235 6.09 -11.59 -28.64
C ARG A 235 5.45 -12.97 -28.86
N ASN A 236 5.18 -13.74 -27.81
CA ASN A 236 4.44 -15.01 -27.91
C ASN A 236 3.23 -15.04 -26.98
#